data_AF-A0A257X7H6-F1
#
_entry.id   AF-A0A257X7H6-F1
#
_cell.length_a   1.000
_cell.length_b   1.000
_cell.length_c   1.000
_cell.angle_alpha   90.00
_cell.angle_beta   90.00
_cell.angle_gamma   90.00
#
_symmetry.space_group_name_H-M   'P 1'
#
loop_
_entity.id
_entity.type
_entity.pdbx_description
1 polymer ?
#
loop_
_entity_poly.entity_id
_entity_poly.type
_entity_poly.pdbx_seq_one_letter_code
_entity_poly.pdbx_strand_id
1 'polypeptide(L)'
;MPAPNTAPKTRKYRILVIDAHPRADSFCRGIVASIANGASAATHDVHWLALRELSFDLNHTGQEPEPCLEHSRQELLWAEHLIIVYPVWWGTMPALLKGWLDRVLQPGFAFAEREDGGWEGLLGGRSATLIATMDTPRWIFGGMLHSCSIRALRDATLRFCGVSPIRVLIFSPIRTSTPELRQRWLDQARQEGYQLDKILRSGWLPQVKAWLQALRPQFYLFPWLALTAGAASAATANATAFQWTPYLLCWAAAWLMEGIAVLTNEIHDVETDTLNRNSGPFTGGSRVVVQGILSTE
;
A
#
# COMPACT_ATOMS: atom_id res chain seq x y z
N MET A 1 1.89 44.04 13.74
CA MET A 1 0.74 43.18 13.34
C MET A 1 1.24 41.75 13.28
N PRO A 2 0.73 40.82 14.09
CA PRO A 2 1.15 39.43 14.00
C PRO A 2 0.61 38.84 12.68
N ALA A 3 1.48 38.14 11.95
CA ALA A 3 1.14 37.50 10.69
C ALA A 3 -0.06 36.56 10.86
N PRO A 4 -0.96 36.46 9.86
CA PRO A 4 -2.05 35.50 9.91
C PRO A 4 -1.48 34.10 10.04
N ASN A 5 -1.83 33.43 11.14
CA ASN A 5 -1.54 32.04 11.40
C ASN A 5 -2.24 31.20 10.33
N THR A 6 -1.56 30.97 9.21
CA THR A 6 -2.04 30.06 8.16
C THR A 6 -1.95 28.66 8.72
N ALA A 7 -3.05 28.17 9.29
CA ALA A 7 -3.22 26.75 9.56
C ALA A 7 -2.78 25.96 8.32
N PRO A 8 -2.00 24.87 8.48
CA PRO A 8 -1.53 24.09 7.34
C PRO A 8 -2.75 23.66 6.54
N LYS A 9 -2.81 24.05 5.25
CA LYS A 9 -3.87 23.60 4.33
C LYS A 9 -3.88 22.08 4.34
N THR A 10 -4.88 21.49 4.97
CA THR A 10 -5.11 20.04 4.95
C THR A 10 -5.45 19.68 3.51
N ARG A 11 -4.63 18.82 2.89
CA ARG A 11 -4.90 18.31 1.55
C ARG A 11 -6.23 17.57 1.61
N LYS A 12 -7.13 17.90 0.69
CA LYS A 12 -8.39 17.19 0.52
C LYS A 12 -8.13 15.90 -0.25
N TYR A 13 -8.53 14.76 0.33
CA TYR A 13 -8.40 13.45 -0.31
C TYR A 13 -9.76 12.98 -0.84
N ARG A 14 -9.74 12.19 -1.92
CA ARG A 14 -10.91 11.49 -2.47
C ARG A 14 -10.96 10.08 -1.88
N ILE A 15 -12.01 9.80 -1.12
CA ILE A 15 -12.13 8.58 -0.32
C ILE A 15 -13.37 7.81 -0.77
N LEU A 16 -13.17 6.57 -1.17
CA LEU A 16 -14.27 5.65 -1.43
C LEU A 16 -14.43 4.71 -0.23
N VAL A 17 -15.57 4.78 0.43
CA VAL A 17 -15.95 3.84 1.49
C VAL A 17 -16.82 2.76 0.89
N ILE A 18 -16.39 1.50 1.01
CA ILE A 18 -17.08 0.32 0.50
C ILE A 18 -17.70 -0.42 1.69
N ASP A 19 -19.03 -0.42 1.74
CA ASP A 19 -19.82 -1.22 2.67
C ASP A 19 -20.10 -2.58 2.06
N ALA A 20 -19.30 -3.56 2.49
CA ALA A 20 -19.32 -4.91 2.00
C ALA A 20 -20.14 -5.86 2.88
N HIS A 21 -21.03 -5.34 3.72
CA HIS A 21 -21.98 -6.15 4.46
C HIS A 21 -23.30 -6.31 3.66
N PRO A 22 -23.82 -7.54 3.47
CA PRO A 22 -25.07 -7.75 2.72
C PRO A 22 -26.34 -7.30 3.47
N ARG A 23 -26.20 -6.80 4.70
CA ARG A 23 -27.31 -6.35 5.56
C ARG A 23 -27.15 -4.88 5.87
N ALA A 24 -28.23 -4.12 5.72
CA ALA A 24 -28.26 -2.71 6.07
C ALA A 24 -28.22 -2.48 7.60
N ASP A 25 -28.75 -3.41 8.39
CA ASP A 25 -28.81 -3.36 9.85
C ASP A 25 -27.63 -4.09 10.51
N SER A 26 -26.40 -3.71 10.14
CA SER A 26 -25.18 -4.38 10.61
C SER A 26 -24.26 -3.45 11.41
N PHE A 27 -23.42 -4.04 12.26
CA PHE A 27 -22.37 -3.28 12.94
C PHE A 27 -21.35 -2.70 11.94
N CYS A 28 -21.10 -3.40 10.83
CA CYS A 28 -20.29 -2.88 9.71
C CYS A 28 -20.87 -1.58 9.14
N ARG A 29 -22.20 -1.50 8.97
CA ARG A 29 -22.86 -0.26 8.53
C ARG A 29 -22.61 0.90 9.51
N GLY A 30 -22.64 0.62 10.82
CA GLY A 30 -22.28 1.60 11.84
C GLY A 30 -20.84 2.10 11.71
N ILE A 31 -19.88 1.19 11.50
CA ILE A 31 -18.47 1.53 11.27
C ILE A 31 -18.31 2.41 10.03
N VAL A 32 -18.95 2.03 8.92
CA VAL A 32 -18.96 2.79 7.65
C VAL A 32 -19.45 4.21 7.89
N ALA A 33 -20.57 4.38 8.60
CA ALA A 33 -21.10 5.70 8.92
C ALA A 33 -20.12 6.50 9.79
N SER A 34 -19.56 5.89 10.83
CA SER A 34 -18.59 6.55 11.72
C SER A 34 -17.35 7.04 10.99
N ILE A 35 -16.72 6.20 10.16
CA ILE A 35 -15.50 6.57 9.44
C ILE A 35 -15.77 7.61 8.36
N ALA A 36 -16.88 7.48 7.62
CA ALA A 36 -17.29 8.47 6.63
C ALA A 36 -17.56 9.84 7.28
N ASN A 37 -18.22 9.85 8.43
CA ASN A 37 -18.45 11.08 9.21
C ASN A 37 -17.13 11.70 9.69
N GLY A 38 -16.18 10.89 10.14
CA GLY A 38 -14.84 11.33 10.52
C GLY A 38 -14.10 11.99 9.36
N ALA A 39 -14.06 11.31 8.20
CA ALA A 39 -13.39 11.80 6.99
C ALA A 39 -14.04 13.07 6.43
N SER A 40 -15.37 13.14 6.43
CA SER A 40 -16.11 14.34 6.00
C SER A 40 -15.86 15.52 6.95
N ALA A 41 -15.78 15.26 8.27
CA ALA A 41 -15.43 16.29 9.25
C ALA A 41 -13.99 16.81 9.08
N ALA A 42 -13.08 15.99 8.53
CA ALA A 42 -11.75 16.39 8.10
C ALA A 42 -11.73 17.04 6.70
N THR A 43 -12.90 17.43 6.15
CA THR A 43 -13.09 18.10 4.86
C THR A 43 -12.69 17.28 3.63
N HIS A 44 -12.55 15.95 3.75
CA HIS A 44 -12.29 15.07 2.61
C HIS A 44 -13.53 14.87 1.74
N ASP A 45 -13.34 14.56 0.46
CA ASP A 45 -14.44 14.13 -0.41
C ASP A 45 -14.68 12.65 -0.19
N VAL A 46 -15.88 12.30 0.24
CA VAL A 46 -16.24 10.93 0.61
C VAL A 46 -17.39 10.45 -0.26
N HIS A 47 -17.12 9.42 -1.05
CA HIS A 47 -18.16 8.66 -1.74
C HIS A 47 -18.42 7.36 -1.00
N TRP A 48 -19.65 6.87 -1.10
CA TRP A 48 -20.07 5.66 -0.43
C TRP A 48 -20.65 4.67 -1.44
N LEU A 49 -20.15 3.43 -1.39
CA LEU A 49 -20.60 2.32 -2.21
C LEU A 49 -21.09 1.19 -1.31
N ALA A 50 -22.40 0.97 -1.27
CA ALA A 50 -23.01 -0.15 -0.56
C ALA A 50 -23.21 -1.33 -1.52
N LEU A 51 -22.41 -2.39 -1.38
CA LEU A 51 -22.44 -3.51 -2.34
C LEU A 51 -23.79 -4.22 -2.41
N ARG A 52 -24.55 -4.21 -1.31
CA ARG A 52 -25.89 -4.81 -1.23
C ARG A 52 -26.93 -4.12 -2.14
N GLU A 53 -26.65 -2.88 -2.56
CA GLU A 53 -27.55 -2.07 -3.39
C GLU A 53 -27.23 -2.25 -4.88
N LEU A 54 -26.11 -2.91 -5.20
CA LEU A 54 -25.72 -3.21 -6.57
C LEU A 54 -26.45 -4.46 -7.05
N SER A 55 -27.08 -4.36 -8.23
CA SER A 55 -27.68 -5.51 -8.90
C SER A 55 -26.71 -6.05 -9.96
N PHE A 56 -26.04 -7.15 -9.66
CA PHE A 56 -25.09 -7.82 -10.55
C PHE A 56 -25.04 -9.34 -10.27
N ASP A 57 -24.59 -10.13 -11.24
CA ASP A 57 -24.33 -11.55 -11.02
C ASP A 57 -22.99 -11.75 -10.30
N LEU A 58 -23.00 -12.52 -9.21
CA LEU A 58 -21.80 -12.88 -8.45
C LEU A 58 -20.88 -13.82 -9.26
N ASN A 59 -21.43 -14.60 -10.18
CA ASN A 59 -20.66 -15.54 -10.98
C ASN A 59 -19.98 -14.81 -12.14
N HIS A 60 -18.67 -15.02 -12.28
CA HIS A 60 -17.94 -14.58 -13.46
C HIS A 60 -17.86 -15.72 -14.48
N THR A 61 -18.63 -15.60 -15.56
CA THR A 61 -18.69 -16.54 -16.70
C THR A 61 -18.06 -15.94 -17.96
N GLY A 62 -17.25 -14.88 -17.82
CA GLY A 62 -16.63 -14.15 -18.93
C GLY A 62 -17.49 -13.02 -19.50
N GLN A 63 -18.59 -12.65 -18.82
CA GLN A 63 -19.47 -11.58 -19.26
C GLN A 63 -18.94 -10.18 -18.86
N GLU A 64 -19.23 -9.19 -19.70
CA GLU A 64 -18.92 -7.78 -19.44
C GLU A 64 -19.56 -7.29 -18.12
N PRO A 65 -18.95 -6.29 -17.44
CA PRO A 65 -19.52 -5.74 -16.23
C PRO A 65 -20.85 -5.04 -16.48
N GLU A 66 -21.78 -5.23 -15.55
CA GLU A 66 -23.04 -4.49 -15.52
C GLU A 66 -22.78 -2.98 -15.27
N PRO A 67 -23.71 -2.09 -15.64
CA PRO A 67 -23.52 -0.64 -15.44
C PRO A 67 -23.18 -0.23 -14.00
N CYS A 68 -23.70 -0.96 -13.01
CA CYS A 68 -23.41 -0.72 -11.58
C CYS A 68 -21.95 -1.08 -11.21
N LEU A 69 -21.36 -2.06 -11.92
CA LEU A 69 -19.96 -2.45 -11.76
C LEU A 69 -19.03 -1.52 -12.52
N GLU A 70 -19.45 -1.01 -13.68
CA GLU A 70 -18.70 0.03 -14.39
C GLU A 70 -18.69 1.33 -13.59
N HIS A 71 -19.80 1.70 -12.94
CA HIS A 71 -19.81 2.78 -11.96
C HIS A 71 -18.85 2.49 -10.80
N SER A 72 -18.81 1.26 -10.29
CA SER A 72 -17.84 0.87 -9.25
C SER A 72 -16.39 1.06 -9.70
N ARG A 73 -16.07 0.80 -10.98
CA ARG A 73 -14.74 1.07 -11.56
C ARG A 73 -14.41 2.55 -11.61
N GLN A 74 -15.38 3.38 -12.00
CA GLN A 74 -15.22 4.84 -12.00
C GLN A 74 -14.95 5.38 -10.59
N GLU A 75 -15.67 4.89 -9.59
CA GLU A 75 -15.46 5.23 -8.18
C GLU A 75 -14.07 4.81 -7.68
N LEU A 76 -13.61 3.61 -8.06
CA LEU A 76 -12.25 3.17 -7.77
C LEU A 76 -11.20 4.07 -8.42
N LEU A 77 -11.42 4.49 -9.67
CA LEU A 77 -10.50 5.39 -10.38
C LEU A 77 -10.48 6.79 -9.77
N TRP A 78 -11.63 7.29 -9.33
CA TRP A 78 -11.77 8.57 -8.68
C TRP A 78 -11.05 8.62 -7.32
N ALA A 79 -11.08 7.52 -6.56
CA ALA A 79 -10.55 7.48 -5.21
C ALA A 79 -9.02 7.46 -5.12
N GLU A 80 -8.47 8.16 -4.13
CA GLU A 80 -7.06 8.11 -3.71
C GLU A 80 -6.87 7.17 -2.51
N HIS A 81 -7.92 7.00 -1.71
CA HIS A 81 -7.95 6.07 -0.58
C HIS A 81 -9.22 5.23 -0.58
N LEU A 82 -9.05 3.91 -0.41
CA LEU A 82 -10.14 2.95 -0.30
C LEU A 82 -10.36 2.54 1.15
N ILE A 83 -11.60 2.55 1.63
CA ILE A 83 -11.94 2.03 2.95
C ILE A 83 -12.90 0.87 2.75
N ILE A 84 -12.46 -0.36 3.02
CA ILE A 84 -13.29 -1.55 2.82
C ILE A 84 -13.68 -2.11 4.18
N VAL A 85 -14.97 -2.07 4.49
CA VAL A 85 -15.53 -2.55 5.75
C VAL A 85 -16.32 -3.82 5.51
N TYR A 86 -15.91 -4.93 6.14
CA TYR A 86 -16.53 -6.23 5.90
C TYR A 86 -16.47 -7.16 7.11
N PRO A 87 -17.47 -8.05 7.28
CA PRO A 87 -17.38 -9.12 8.26
C PRO A 87 -16.54 -10.29 7.71
N VAL A 88 -15.80 -10.97 8.57
CA VAL A 88 -15.09 -12.20 8.21
C VAL A 88 -16.00 -13.40 8.42
N TRP A 89 -16.30 -14.11 7.35
CA TRP A 89 -17.12 -15.32 7.33
C TRP A 89 -16.32 -16.47 6.76
N TRP A 90 -16.36 -17.64 7.42
CA TRP A 90 -15.58 -18.82 7.00
C TRP A 90 -14.10 -18.53 6.74
N GLY A 91 -13.50 -17.67 7.56
CA GLY A 91 -12.09 -17.28 7.45
C GLY A 91 -11.77 -16.32 6.30
N THR A 92 -12.76 -15.84 5.54
CA THR A 92 -12.55 -14.91 4.42
C THR A 92 -13.61 -13.80 4.36
N MET A 93 -13.64 -13.03 3.29
CA MET A 93 -14.65 -12.01 3.02
C MET A 93 -16.00 -12.62 2.60
N PRO A 94 -17.13 -11.89 2.70
CA PRO A 94 -18.43 -12.39 2.26
C PRO A 94 -18.46 -12.64 0.75
N ALA A 95 -19.32 -13.57 0.32
CA ALA A 95 -19.52 -13.88 -1.11
C ALA A 95 -19.85 -12.65 -1.95
N LEU A 96 -20.63 -11.71 -1.41
CA LEU A 96 -20.95 -10.45 -2.07
C LEU A 96 -19.70 -9.60 -2.38
N LEU A 97 -18.78 -9.46 -1.42
CA LEU A 97 -17.52 -8.75 -1.65
C LEU A 97 -16.64 -9.50 -2.63
N LYS A 98 -16.53 -10.83 -2.48
CA LYS A 98 -15.72 -11.64 -3.38
C LYS A 98 -16.22 -11.59 -4.82
N GLY A 99 -17.53 -11.76 -5.04
CA GLY A 99 -18.14 -11.66 -6.37
C GLY A 99 -17.98 -10.26 -6.96
N TRP A 100 -18.15 -9.20 -6.17
CA TRP A 100 -17.88 -7.84 -6.63
C TRP A 100 -16.41 -7.67 -7.07
N LEU A 101 -15.45 -8.16 -6.29
CA LEU A 101 -14.03 -8.11 -6.66
C LEU A 101 -13.76 -8.89 -7.95
N ASP A 102 -14.33 -10.09 -8.11
CA ASP A 102 -14.13 -10.94 -9.28
C ASP A 102 -14.68 -10.29 -10.56
N ARG A 103 -15.78 -9.56 -10.45
CA ARG A 103 -16.44 -8.92 -11.59
C ARG A 103 -15.84 -7.54 -11.89
N VAL A 104 -15.37 -6.81 -10.89
CA VAL A 104 -14.81 -5.46 -11.05
C VAL A 104 -13.34 -5.51 -11.45
N LEU A 105 -12.52 -6.35 -10.81
CA LEU A 105 -11.07 -6.39 -10.96
C LEU A 105 -10.60 -7.27 -12.13
N GLN A 106 -11.06 -6.94 -13.33
CA GLN A 106 -10.74 -7.71 -14.55
C GLN A 106 -9.40 -7.29 -15.17
N PRO A 107 -8.79 -8.17 -16.01
CA PRO A 107 -7.64 -7.82 -16.84
C PRO A 107 -7.89 -6.55 -17.66
N GLY A 108 -6.86 -5.73 -17.83
CA GLY A 108 -6.94 -4.44 -18.55
C GLY A 108 -7.51 -3.29 -17.72
N PHE A 109 -8.16 -3.58 -16.59
CA PHE A 109 -8.60 -2.57 -15.62
C PHE A 109 -7.79 -2.60 -14.33
N ALA A 110 -7.71 -3.75 -13.67
CA ALA A 110 -7.08 -3.86 -12.36
C ALA A 110 -5.62 -4.32 -12.42
N PHE A 111 -5.29 -5.12 -13.44
CA PHE A 111 -3.95 -5.59 -13.73
C PHE A 111 -3.78 -5.86 -15.23
N ALA A 112 -2.55 -5.92 -15.69
CA ALA A 112 -2.19 -6.38 -17.02
C ALA A 112 -1.09 -7.44 -16.94
N GLU A 113 -1.13 -8.41 -17.84
CA GLU A 113 -0.01 -9.29 -18.11
C GLU A 113 1.05 -8.54 -18.91
N ARG A 114 2.31 -8.71 -18.53
CA ARG A 114 3.45 -8.10 -19.21
C ARG A 114 4.00 -9.08 -20.24
N GLU A 115 4.62 -8.56 -21.31
CA GLU A 115 5.21 -9.40 -22.37
C GLU A 115 6.27 -10.39 -21.85
N ASP A 116 6.88 -10.12 -20.69
CA ASP A 116 7.88 -10.98 -20.03
C ASP A 116 7.26 -12.10 -19.16
N GLY A 117 5.94 -12.28 -19.21
CA GLY A 117 5.19 -13.21 -18.36
C GLY A 117 5.01 -12.73 -16.91
N GLY A 118 5.46 -11.51 -16.60
CA GLY A 118 5.15 -10.82 -15.35
C GLY A 118 3.76 -10.21 -15.34
N TRP A 119 3.41 -9.51 -14.25
CA TRP A 119 2.18 -8.74 -14.16
C TRP A 119 2.46 -7.32 -13.66
N GLU A 120 1.55 -6.41 -13.97
CA GLU A 120 1.54 -5.02 -13.50
C GLU A 120 0.16 -4.68 -12.90
N GLY A 121 0.17 -4.08 -11.71
CA GLY A 121 -1.05 -3.60 -11.06
C GLY A 121 -1.43 -2.20 -11.58
N LEU A 122 -2.65 -2.04 -12.08
CA LEU A 122 -3.10 -0.81 -12.76
C LEU A 122 -3.84 0.17 -11.83
N LEU A 123 -4.10 -0.22 -10.58
CA LEU A 123 -4.75 0.62 -9.56
C LEU A 123 -3.73 1.30 -8.63
N GLY A 124 -2.48 1.43 -9.07
CA GLY A 124 -1.41 2.15 -8.37
C GLY A 124 -1.75 3.61 -8.02
N GLY A 125 -0.95 4.21 -7.13
CA GLY A 125 -1.19 5.57 -6.62
C GLY A 125 -2.32 5.67 -5.58
N ARG A 126 -2.91 4.53 -5.19
CA ARG A 126 -4.00 4.45 -4.21
C ARG A 126 -3.54 3.70 -2.96
N SER A 127 -4.10 4.11 -1.84
CA SER A 127 -3.91 3.44 -0.55
C SER A 127 -5.23 2.83 -0.07
N ALA A 128 -5.18 1.96 0.95
CA ALA A 128 -6.40 1.39 1.50
C ALA A 128 -6.38 1.20 3.02
N THR A 129 -7.56 1.18 3.62
CA THR A 129 -7.82 0.75 4.99
C THR A 129 -8.85 -0.37 4.98
N LEU A 130 -8.47 -1.53 5.49
CA LEU A 130 -9.36 -2.68 5.68
C LEU A 130 -9.88 -2.66 7.11
N ILE A 131 -11.20 -2.70 7.28
CA ILE A 131 -11.82 -2.84 8.59
C ILE A 131 -12.60 -4.14 8.63
N ALA A 132 -12.05 -5.13 9.32
CA ALA A 132 -12.61 -6.46 9.43
C ALA A 132 -13.30 -6.66 10.78
N THR A 133 -14.53 -7.15 10.76
CA THR A 133 -15.26 -7.53 12.00
C THR A 133 -15.40 -9.04 12.09
N MET A 134 -15.22 -9.63 13.28
CA MET A 134 -15.38 -11.09 13.45
C MET A 134 -15.64 -11.49 14.90
N ASP A 135 -16.08 -12.74 15.10
CA ASP A 135 -16.26 -13.34 16.43
C ASP A 135 -14.99 -14.05 16.93
N THR A 136 -14.09 -14.45 16.02
CA THR A 136 -12.84 -15.12 16.40
C THR A 136 -11.89 -14.15 17.08
N PRO A 137 -11.41 -14.43 18.31
CA PRO A 137 -10.43 -13.59 19.00
C PRO A 137 -9.20 -13.28 18.14
N ARG A 138 -8.70 -12.04 18.24
CA ARG A 138 -7.61 -11.53 17.39
C ARG A 138 -6.35 -12.39 17.42
N TRP A 139 -6.02 -12.98 18.56
CA TRP A 139 -4.81 -13.83 18.70
C TRP A 139 -4.96 -15.17 17.95
N ILE A 140 -6.15 -15.78 17.94
CA ILE A 140 -6.44 -16.99 17.16
C ILE A 140 -6.40 -16.66 15.67
N PHE A 141 -7.10 -15.59 15.29
CA PHE A 141 -7.18 -15.17 13.90
C PHE A 141 -5.79 -14.79 13.34
N GLY A 142 -5.00 -14.05 14.12
CA GLY A 142 -3.64 -13.64 13.75
C GLY A 142 -2.64 -14.78 13.72
N GLY A 143 -2.60 -15.59 14.78
CA GLY A 143 -1.62 -16.65 14.97
C GLY A 143 -1.96 -17.92 14.19
N MET A 144 -3.06 -18.59 14.58
CA MET A 144 -3.39 -19.92 14.06
C MET A 144 -3.98 -19.87 12.65
N LEU A 145 -4.81 -18.87 12.35
CA LEU A 145 -5.43 -18.70 11.04
C LEU A 145 -4.63 -17.79 10.10
N HIS A 146 -3.45 -17.34 10.54
CA HIS A 146 -2.52 -16.50 9.78
C HIS A 146 -3.17 -15.25 9.15
N SER A 147 -4.21 -14.70 9.77
CA SER A 147 -5.02 -13.60 9.22
C SER A 147 -5.48 -13.85 7.77
N CYS A 148 -5.88 -15.08 7.45
CA CYS A 148 -6.19 -15.53 6.08
C CYS A 148 -7.07 -14.56 5.28
N SER A 149 -8.18 -14.09 5.86
CA SER A 149 -9.05 -13.08 5.23
C SER A 149 -8.31 -11.78 4.86
N ILE A 150 -7.48 -11.27 5.78
CA ILE A 150 -6.71 -10.05 5.55
C ILE A 150 -5.66 -10.27 4.48
N ARG A 151 -4.93 -11.40 4.51
CA ARG A 151 -3.88 -11.68 3.53
C ARG A 151 -4.47 -11.90 2.14
N ALA A 152 -5.60 -12.57 2.04
CA ALA A 152 -6.31 -12.74 0.77
C ALA A 152 -6.66 -11.37 0.16
N LEU A 153 -7.34 -10.49 0.91
CA LEU A 153 -7.73 -9.19 0.37
C LEU A 153 -6.56 -8.22 0.22
N ARG A 154 -5.68 -8.10 1.21
CA ARG A 154 -4.54 -7.16 1.22
C ARG A 154 -3.46 -7.57 0.24
N ASP A 155 -2.95 -8.79 0.35
CA ASP A 155 -1.75 -9.23 -0.34
C ASP A 155 -2.08 -9.81 -1.71
N ALA A 156 -3.06 -10.72 -1.77
CA ALA A 156 -3.38 -11.44 -3.00
C ALA A 156 -4.24 -10.61 -3.96
N THR A 157 -5.10 -9.72 -3.45
CA THR A 157 -5.98 -8.89 -4.28
C THR A 157 -5.48 -7.47 -4.43
N LEU A 158 -5.50 -6.65 -3.37
CA LEU A 158 -5.27 -5.21 -3.50
C LEU A 158 -3.82 -4.86 -3.88
N ARG A 159 -2.83 -5.48 -3.22
CA ARG A 159 -1.41 -5.29 -3.59
C ARG A 159 -1.09 -5.80 -4.98
N PHE A 160 -1.72 -6.89 -5.40
CA PHE A 160 -1.60 -7.41 -6.77
C PHE A 160 -2.08 -6.38 -7.80
N CYS A 161 -3.19 -5.69 -7.51
CA CYS A 161 -3.67 -4.57 -8.33
C CYS A 161 -2.86 -3.26 -8.16
N GLY A 162 -1.80 -3.23 -7.34
CA GLY A 162 -0.95 -2.05 -7.15
C GLY A 162 -1.37 -1.11 -6.01
N VAL A 163 -2.44 -1.41 -5.27
CA VAL A 163 -2.91 -0.58 -4.14
C VAL A 163 -1.97 -0.75 -2.94
N SER A 164 -1.35 0.36 -2.51
CA SER A 164 -0.39 0.39 -1.41
C SER A 164 -0.12 1.85 -0.96
N PRO A 165 0.08 2.13 0.34
CA PRO A 165 0.05 1.21 1.49
C PRO A 165 -1.36 0.79 1.90
N ILE A 166 -1.46 -0.34 2.61
CA ILE A 166 -2.73 -0.86 3.13
C ILE A 166 -2.67 -1.02 4.66
N ARG A 167 -3.58 -0.35 5.36
CA ARG A 167 -3.78 -0.48 6.81
C ARG A 167 -4.91 -1.45 7.12
N VAL A 168 -4.88 -1.99 8.34
CA VAL A 168 -5.83 -3.01 8.78
C VAL A 168 -6.28 -2.72 10.22
N LEU A 169 -7.59 -2.62 10.40
CA LEU A 169 -8.26 -2.56 11.69
C LEU A 169 -9.11 -3.82 11.87
N ILE A 170 -9.01 -4.44 13.04
CA ILE A 170 -9.77 -5.66 13.36
C ILE A 170 -10.58 -5.42 14.64
N PHE A 171 -11.90 -5.48 14.51
CA PHE A 171 -12.84 -5.40 15.64
C PHE A 171 -13.40 -6.78 15.95
N SER A 172 -12.98 -7.33 17.08
CA SER A 172 -13.30 -8.68 17.51
C SER A 172 -13.11 -8.83 19.02
N PRO A 173 -13.92 -9.66 19.70
CA PRO A 173 -15.05 -10.43 19.16
C PRO A 173 -16.36 -9.63 19.12
N ILE A 174 -17.14 -9.70 18.04
CA ILE A 174 -18.39 -8.92 17.92
C ILE A 174 -19.53 -9.46 18.79
N ARG A 175 -19.82 -10.76 18.72
CA ARG A 175 -20.98 -11.36 19.42
C ARG A 175 -20.96 -11.15 20.92
N THR A 176 -19.79 -11.32 21.55
CA THR A 176 -19.61 -11.22 23.00
C THR A 176 -19.17 -9.83 23.48
N SER A 177 -19.08 -8.84 22.58
CA SER A 177 -18.73 -7.46 22.96
C SER A 177 -19.87 -6.75 23.68
N THR A 178 -19.51 -5.87 24.62
CA THR A 178 -20.45 -4.98 25.31
C THR A 178 -20.80 -3.76 24.44
N PRO A 179 -21.93 -3.07 24.70
CA PRO A 179 -22.28 -1.83 24.01
C PRO A 179 -21.19 -0.76 24.10
N GLU A 180 -20.52 -0.64 25.25
CA GLU A 180 -19.45 0.35 25.46
C GLU A 180 -18.23 0.05 24.60
N LEU A 181 -17.88 -1.23 24.44
CA LEU A 181 -16.79 -1.65 23.56
C LEU A 181 -17.12 -1.39 22.09
N ARG A 182 -18.37 -1.67 21.69
CA ARG A 182 -18.85 -1.35 20.33
C ARG A 182 -18.79 0.14 20.07
N GLN A 183 -19.19 0.97 21.04
CA GLN A 183 -19.10 2.42 20.93
C GLN A 183 -17.63 2.87 20.78
N ARG A 184 -16.70 2.33 21.56
CA ARG A 184 -15.27 2.62 21.41
C ARG A 184 -14.74 2.28 20.01
N TRP A 185 -15.18 1.18 19.41
CA TRP A 185 -14.80 0.85 18.03
C TRP A 185 -15.40 1.81 17.00
N LEU A 186 -16.63 2.29 17.21
CA LEU A 186 -17.24 3.32 16.37
C LEU A 186 -16.48 4.66 16.50
N ASP A 187 -16.10 5.03 17.72
CA ASP A 187 -15.31 6.24 17.97
C ASP A 187 -13.91 6.12 17.36
N GLN A 188 -13.28 4.94 17.47
CA GLN A 188 -12.02 4.65 16.79
C GLN A 188 -12.16 4.79 15.28
N ALA A 189 -13.19 4.20 14.66
CA ALA A 189 -13.43 4.31 13.22
C ALA A 189 -13.63 5.77 12.79
N ARG A 190 -14.36 6.57 13.58
CA ARG A 190 -14.51 8.01 13.35
C ARG A 190 -13.18 8.74 13.44
N GLN A 191 -12.37 8.42 14.43
CA GLN A 191 -11.06 9.05 14.62
C GLN A 191 -10.09 8.72 13.48
N GLU A 192 -10.10 7.48 13.00
CA GLU A 192 -9.31 7.04 11.85
C GLU A 192 -9.70 7.80 10.58
N GLY A 193 -10.99 8.03 10.36
CA GLY A 193 -11.47 8.89 9.28
C GLY A 193 -11.03 10.34 9.44
N TYR A 194 -11.10 10.89 10.65
CA TYR A 194 -10.72 12.28 10.93
C TYR A 194 -9.21 12.54 10.82
N GLN A 195 -8.37 11.55 11.16
CA GLN A 195 -6.91 11.65 11.11
C GLN A 195 -6.31 11.07 9.83
N LEU A 196 -7.14 10.80 8.82
CA LEU A 196 -6.71 10.09 7.63
C LEU A 196 -5.59 10.82 6.89
N ASP A 197 -5.60 12.15 6.89
CA ASP A 197 -4.54 12.99 6.31
C ASP A 197 -3.14 12.66 6.88
N LYS A 198 -3.01 12.55 8.21
CA LYS A 198 -1.76 12.19 8.88
C LYS A 198 -1.35 10.76 8.55
N ILE A 199 -2.34 9.88 8.49
CA ILE A 199 -2.15 8.47 8.16
C ILE A 199 -1.58 8.32 6.75
N LEU A 200 -2.15 9.02 5.78
CA LEU A 200 -1.70 9.02 4.39
C LEU A 200 -0.32 9.66 4.22
N ARG A 201 -0.03 10.74 4.96
CA ARG A 201 1.30 11.40 4.95
C ARG A 201 2.41 10.58 5.61
N SER A 202 2.09 9.70 6.56
CA SER A 202 3.08 8.94 7.33
C SER A 202 3.79 7.79 6.57
N GLY A 203 3.57 7.67 5.27
CA GLY A 203 4.12 6.62 4.40
C GLY A 203 5.59 6.82 3.97
N TRP A 204 6.51 7.10 4.90
CA TRP A 204 7.94 7.19 4.57
C TRP A 204 8.51 5.84 4.06
N LEU A 205 7.88 4.71 4.43
CA LEU A 205 8.36 3.37 4.09
C LEU A 205 8.39 3.10 2.57
N PRO A 206 7.32 3.39 1.79
CA PRO A 206 7.40 3.40 0.33
C PRO A 206 8.55 4.25 -0.22
N GLN A 207 8.76 5.44 0.35
CA GLN A 207 9.82 6.35 -0.09
C GLN A 207 11.21 5.78 0.23
N VAL A 208 11.41 5.18 1.40
CA VAL A 208 12.68 4.53 1.74
C VAL A 208 12.89 3.25 0.94
N LYS A 209 11.85 2.47 0.64
CA LYS A 209 11.96 1.34 -0.28
C LYS A 209 12.36 1.82 -1.69
N ALA A 210 11.75 2.90 -2.17
CA ALA A 210 12.07 3.53 -3.44
C ALA A 210 13.53 4.02 -3.48
N TRP A 211 13.99 4.70 -2.42
CA TRP A 211 15.39 5.08 -2.27
C TRP A 211 16.35 3.89 -2.20
N LEU A 212 16.00 2.84 -1.46
CA LEU A 212 16.81 1.62 -1.41
C LEU A 212 16.87 0.93 -2.78
N GLN A 213 15.78 0.88 -3.54
CA GLN A 213 15.77 0.32 -4.89
C GLN A 213 16.59 1.17 -5.86
N ALA A 214 16.46 2.50 -5.79
CA ALA A 214 17.23 3.44 -6.59
C ALA A 214 18.73 3.35 -6.29
N LEU A 215 19.11 3.15 -5.02
CA LEU A 215 20.51 2.98 -4.63
C LEU A 215 21.12 1.66 -5.10
N ARG A 216 20.35 0.63 -5.42
CA ARG A 216 20.85 -0.69 -5.87
C ARG A 216 21.93 -1.28 -4.95
N PRO A 217 21.58 -1.66 -3.70
CA PRO A 217 22.53 -2.06 -2.66
C PRO A 217 23.40 -3.26 -3.05
N GLN A 218 22.94 -4.07 -4.02
CA GLN A 218 23.69 -5.19 -4.58
C GLN A 218 25.05 -4.79 -5.19
N PHE A 219 25.21 -3.56 -5.70
CA PHE A 219 26.46 -3.11 -6.30
C PHE A 219 27.53 -2.71 -5.28
N TYR A 220 27.16 -2.55 -4.01
CA TYR A 220 28.08 -2.16 -2.95
C TYR A 220 28.90 -3.33 -2.40
N LEU A 221 28.49 -4.56 -2.65
CA LEU A 221 29.16 -5.75 -2.13
C LEU A 221 30.59 -5.90 -2.67
N PHE A 222 30.79 -5.70 -3.96
CA PHE A 222 32.12 -5.89 -4.58
C PHE A 222 33.12 -4.79 -4.19
N PRO A 223 32.78 -3.48 -4.20
CA PRO A 223 33.63 -2.44 -3.66
C PRO A 223 33.98 -2.68 -2.18
N TRP A 224 33.02 -3.12 -1.38
CA TRP A 224 33.25 -3.45 0.02
C TRP A 224 34.27 -4.57 0.20
N LEU A 225 34.10 -5.68 -0.55
CA LEU A 225 35.04 -6.81 -0.52
C LEU A 225 36.45 -6.39 -0.95
N ALA A 226 36.57 -5.63 -2.04
CA ALA A 226 37.86 -5.16 -2.54
C ALA A 226 38.57 -4.24 -1.54
N LEU A 227 37.86 -3.28 -0.96
CA LEU A 227 38.40 -2.35 0.03
C LEU A 227 38.80 -3.09 1.33
N THR A 228 37.97 -4.02 1.79
CA THR A 228 38.23 -4.82 2.99
C THR A 228 39.45 -5.71 2.81
N ALA A 229 39.55 -6.40 1.67
CA ALA A 229 40.71 -7.22 1.33
C ALA A 229 41.99 -6.38 1.27
N GLY A 230 41.96 -5.23 0.58
CA GLY A 230 43.11 -4.33 0.49
C GLY A 230 43.55 -3.79 1.86
N ALA A 231 42.60 -3.36 2.69
CA ALA A 231 42.89 -2.87 4.04
C ALA A 231 43.47 -3.98 4.94
N ALA A 232 42.92 -5.19 4.87
CA ALA A 232 43.44 -6.34 5.60
C ALA A 232 44.87 -6.71 5.14
N SER A 233 45.11 -6.77 3.83
CA SER A 233 46.43 -7.03 3.26
C SER A 233 47.46 -5.97 3.67
N ALA A 234 47.08 -4.70 3.67
CA ALA A 234 47.96 -3.61 4.12
C ALA A 234 48.30 -3.70 5.61
N ALA A 235 47.33 -4.06 6.45
CA ALA A 235 47.56 -4.29 7.88
C ALA A 235 48.55 -5.45 8.11
N THR A 236 48.38 -6.56 7.38
CA THR A 236 49.30 -7.71 7.45
C THR A 236 50.70 -7.40 6.93
N ALA A 237 50.83 -6.70 5.80
CA ALA A 237 52.12 -6.39 5.19
C ALA A 237 52.97 -5.44 6.05
N ASN A 238 52.32 -4.51 6.74
CA ASN A 238 52.99 -3.55 7.62
C ASN A 238 53.11 -4.03 9.07
N ALA A 239 52.66 -5.26 9.40
CA ALA A 239 52.59 -5.79 10.76
C ALA A 239 51.90 -4.83 11.75
N THR A 240 50.84 -4.15 11.29
CA THR A 240 50.06 -3.20 12.10
C THR A 240 48.66 -3.73 12.38
N ALA A 241 48.06 -3.25 13.48
CA ALA A 241 46.65 -3.51 13.74
C ALA A 241 45.76 -2.88 12.66
N PHE A 242 44.62 -3.50 12.38
CA PHE A 242 43.65 -2.98 11.42
C PHE A 242 43.17 -1.58 11.84
N GLN A 243 43.37 -0.62 10.94
CA GLN A 243 43.03 0.78 11.20
C GLN A 243 41.57 1.02 10.80
N TRP A 244 40.68 0.99 11.80
CA TRP A 244 39.24 1.14 11.57
C TRP A 244 38.85 2.52 11.06
N THR A 245 39.44 3.60 11.59
CA THR A 245 39.05 4.96 11.22
C THR A 245 39.34 5.28 9.74
N PRO A 246 40.55 5.04 9.20
CA PRO A 246 40.82 5.24 7.77
C PRO A 246 39.98 4.33 6.89
N TYR A 247 39.79 3.07 7.29
CA TYR A 247 38.95 2.12 6.57
C TYR A 247 37.50 2.61 6.45
N LEU A 248 36.90 3.06 7.55
CA LEU A 248 35.52 3.57 7.55
C LEU A 248 35.38 4.84 6.71
N LEU A 249 36.37 5.73 6.71
CA LEU A 249 36.38 6.92 5.85
C LEU A 249 36.48 6.55 4.37
N CYS A 250 37.39 5.63 4.00
CA CYS A 250 37.49 5.12 2.64
C CYS A 250 36.20 4.41 2.21
N TRP A 251 35.58 3.65 3.11
CA TRP A 251 34.33 2.97 2.83
C TRP A 251 33.18 3.96 2.63
N ALA A 252 33.06 4.98 3.47
CA ALA A 252 32.06 6.03 3.31
C ALA A 252 32.23 6.80 1.98
N ALA A 253 33.47 7.08 1.58
CA ALA A 253 33.77 7.72 0.30
C ALA A 253 33.40 6.83 -0.89
N ALA A 254 33.77 5.54 -0.85
CA ALA A 254 33.40 4.56 -1.88
C ALA A 254 31.88 4.41 -2.00
N TRP A 255 31.18 4.33 -0.86
CA TRP A 255 29.73 4.25 -0.80
C TRP A 255 29.06 5.48 -1.43
N LEU A 256 29.57 6.68 -1.15
CA LEU A 256 29.02 7.93 -1.70
C LEU A 256 29.28 8.04 -3.21
N MET A 257 30.47 7.67 -3.68
CA MET A 257 30.77 7.64 -5.12
C MET A 257 29.88 6.66 -5.88
N GLU A 258 29.69 5.45 -5.34
CA GLU A 258 28.80 4.45 -5.94
C GLU A 258 27.35 4.96 -5.98
N GLY A 259 26.88 5.56 -4.89
CA GLY A 259 25.53 6.15 -4.84
C GLY A 259 25.32 7.23 -5.88
N ILE A 260 26.30 8.11 -6.08
CA ILE A 260 26.25 9.13 -7.13
C ILE A 260 26.23 8.47 -8.51
N ALA A 261 27.09 7.48 -8.76
CA ALA A 261 27.15 6.79 -10.05
C ALA A 261 25.83 6.10 -10.40
N VAL A 262 25.25 5.37 -9.44
CA VAL A 262 23.96 4.68 -9.61
C VAL A 262 22.83 5.68 -9.85
N LEU A 263 22.72 6.75 -9.05
CA LEU A 263 21.68 7.76 -9.22
C LEU A 263 21.83 8.54 -10.54
N THR A 264 23.07 8.84 -10.94
CA THR A 264 23.36 9.54 -12.20
C THR A 264 22.96 8.66 -13.40
N ASN A 265 23.28 7.37 -13.36
CA ASN A 265 22.83 6.42 -14.38
C ASN A 265 21.29 6.34 -14.41
N GLU A 266 20.64 6.23 -13.25
CA GLU A 266 19.18 6.16 -13.17
C GLU A 266 18.47 7.41 -13.73
N ILE A 267 19.09 8.60 -13.65
CA ILE A 267 18.57 9.85 -14.23
C ILE A 267 18.79 9.89 -15.75
N HIS A 268 19.96 9.44 -16.23
CA HIS A 268 20.31 9.49 -17.64
C HIS A 268 19.66 8.39 -18.47
N ASP A 269 19.41 7.23 -17.87
CA ASP A 269 18.81 6.08 -18.55
C ASP A 269 17.28 6.12 -18.55
N VAL A 270 16.64 7.20 -18.08
CA VAL A 270 15.17 7.32 -18.02
C VAL A 270 14.53 7.03 -19.38
N GLU A 271 15.04 7.64 -20.44
CA GLU A 271 14.45 7.53 -21.78
C GLU A 271 14.62 6.11 -22.36
N THR A 272 15.79 5.50 -22.19
CA THR A 272 16.07 4.13 -22.62
C THR A 272 15.35 3.08 -21.77
N ASP A 273 15.24 3.29 -20.46
CA ASP A 273 14.53 2.42 -19.53
C ASP A 273 13.02 2.42 -19.77
N THR A 274 12.43 3.53 -20.23
CA THR A 274 11.01 3.54 -20.63
C THR A 274 10.72 2.65 -21.83
N LEU A 275 11.72 2.41 -22.67
CA LEU A 275 11.61 1.61 -23.89
C LEU A 275 12.11 0.16 -23.69
N ASN A 276 12.71 -0.14 -22.53
CA ASN A 276 13.38 -1.41 -22.29
C ASN A 276 12.38 -2.52 -21.91
N ARG A 277 12.15 -3.44 -22.85
CA ARG A 277 11.23 -4.57 -22.67
C ARG A 277 11.72 -5.62 -21.65
N ASN A 278 13.04 -5.75 -21.45
CA ASN A 278 13.67 -6.76 -20.59
C ASN A 278 14.38 -6.14 -19.38
N SER A 279 13.73 -5.19 -18.71
CA SER A 279 14.28 -4.55 -17.51
C SER A 279 14.46 -5.58 -16.39
N GLY A 280 15.69 -5.74 -15.91
CA GLY A 280 16.03 -6.58 -14.77
C GLY A 280 17.01 -5.87 -13.84
N PRO A 281 17.30 -6.41 -12.64
CA PRO A 281 18.16 -5.76 -11.65
C PRO A 281 19.60 -5.46 -12.12
N PHE A 282 20.01 -6.04 -13.26
CA PHE A 282 21.30 -5.86 -13.91
C PHE A 282 21.23 -5.30 -15.33
N THR A 283 20.04 -5.18 -15.93
CA THR A 283 19.86 -4.88 -17.37
C THR A 283 18.89 -3.73 -17.65
N GLY A 284 18.28 -3.15 -16.61
CA GLY A 284 17.48 -1.93 -16.71
C GLY A 284 17.38 -1.23 -15.35
N GLY A 285 17.01 0.05 -15.38
CA GLY A 285 16.73 0.92 -14.24
C GLY A 285 16.00 0.28 -13.07
N SER A 286 16.12 0.86 -11.88
CA SER A 286 15.17 0.62 -10.78
C SER A 286 13.73 1.00 -11.18
N ARG A 287 13.55 1.80 -12.25
CA ARG A 287 12.29 2.38 -12.77
C ARG A 287 11.58 3.31 -11.79
N VAL A 288 12.12 3.49 -10.59
CA VAL A 288 11.53 4.32 -9.53
C VAL A 288 11.52 5.80 -9.92
N VAL A 289 12.60 6.28 -10.54
CA VAL A 289 12.70 7.66 -11.07
C VAL A 289 11.74 7.85 -12.24
N VAL A 290 11.73 6.88 -13.18
CA VAL A 290 10.85 6.86 -14.36
C VAL A 290 9.37 6.93 -13.98
N GLN A 291 8.97 6.19 -12.94
CA GLN A 291 7.59 6.09 -12.47
C GLN A 291 7.20 7.20 -11.48
N GLY A 292 8.08 8.17 -11.20
CA GLY A 292 7.80 9.30 -10.31
C GLY A 292 7.65 8.94 -8.82
N ILE A 293 8.05 7.72 -8.42
CA ILE A 293 7.81 7.15 -7.09
C ILE A 293 8.63 7.86 -5.99
N LEU A 294 9.68 8.60 -6.36
CA LEU A 294 10.51 9.37 -5.42
C LEU A 294 9.86 10.67 -4.92
N SER A 295 8.80 11.17 -5.58
CA SER A 295 8.22 12.48 -5.27
C SER A 295 7.22 12.42 -4.11
N THR A 296 7.29 13.42 -3.22
CA THR A 296 6.36 13.61 -2.08
C THR A 296 5.17 14.51 -2.43
N GLU A 297 4.95 14.81 -3.71
CA GLU A 297 3.89 15.71 -4.17
C GLU A 297 2.59 14.95 -4.50
#